data_AF-A0A8S3IVW3-F1
#
_entry.id   AF-A0A8S3IVW3-F1
#
_cell.length_a   1.000
_cell.length_b   1.000
_cell.length_c   1.000
_cell.angle_alpha   90.00
_cell.angle_beta   90.00
_cell.angle_gamma   90.00
#
_symmetry.space_group_name_H-M   'P 1'
#
loop_
_entity.id
_entity.type
_entity.pdbx_description
1 polymer ?
#
loop_
_entity_poly.entity_id
_entity_poly.type
_entity_poly.pdbx_seq_one_letter_code
_entity_poly.pdbx_strand_id
1 'polypeptide(L)'
;LSDLDAHDRELLALATAKNNLETFIYDARDKLEHDQRYKKATTSHERTKINEKLAEADAWLWEDGINADVKALKSKLDELKTLTKSLKIRVREVELRPKKLQELKDTLNMTEHFFRATRSVLFKTDTDEKPFTDAELKYLEKTIKDTY
;
A
#
# COMPACT_ATOMS: atom_id res chain seq x y z
N LEU A 1 -45.48 -4.22 -11.77
CA LEU A 1 -44.10 -4.51 -12.20
C LEU A 1 -43.09 -3.62 -11.45
N SER A 2 -43.21 -2.28 -11.51
CA SER A 2 -42.27 -1.35 -10.84
C SER A 2 -42.03 -1.60 -9.34
N ASP A 3 -43.06 -1.98 -8.58
CA ASP A 3 -42.94 -2.18 -7.13
C ASP A 3 -42.23 -3.49 -6.76
N LEU A 4 -42.39 -4.53 -7.60
CA LEU A 4 -41.68 -5.80 -7.44
C LEU A 4 -40.18 -5.61 -7.73
N ASP A 5 -39.87 -4.87 -8.80
CA ASP A 5 -38.49 -4.53 -9.19
C ASP A 5 -37.79 -3.62 -8.16
N ALA A 6 -38.55 -2.81 -7.42
CA ALA A 6 -38.01 -2.01 -6.32
C ALA A 6 -37.67 -2.89 -5.11
N HIS A 7 -38.57 -3.78 -4.72
CA HIS A 7 -38.37 -4.70 -3.61
C HIS A 7 -37.20 -5.66 -3.85
N ASP A 8 -37.10 -6.23 -5.05
CA ASP A 8 -35.98 -7.11 -5.41
C ASP A 8 -34.63 -6.39 -5.34
N ARG A 9 -34.58 -5.11 -5.75
CA ARG A 9 -33.37 -4.28 -5.63
C ARG A 9 -32.97 -4.04 -4.18
N GLU A 10 -33.92 -3.82 -3.29
CA GLU A 10 -33.65 -3.63 -1.86
C GLU A 10 -33.11 -4.91 -1.22
N LEU A 11 -33.72 -6.06 -1.52
CA LEU A 11 -33.25 -7.36 -1.06
C LEU A 11 -31.82 -7.67 -1.54
N LEU A 12 -31.55 -7.43 -2.83
CA LEU A 12 -30.22 -7.60 -3.41
C LEU A 12 -29.19 -6.66 -2.77
N ALA A 13 -29.56 -5.40 -2.51
CA ALA A 13 -28.67 -4.43 -1.86
C ALA A 13 -28.34 -4.84 -0.42
N LEU A 14 -29.31 -5.37 0.33
CA LEU A 14 -29.12 -5.86 1.69
C LEU A 14 -28.22 -7.11 1.71
N ALA A 15 -28.51 -8.09 0.87
CA ALA A 15 -27.69 -9.29 0.73
C ALA A 15 -26.24 -8.95 0.37
N THR A 16 -26.05 -8.02 -0.58
CA THR A 16 -24.73 -7.54 -1.01
C THR A 16 -24.00 -6.81 0.12
N ALA A 17 -24.70 -5.95 0.88
CA ALA A 17 -24.11 -5.23 1.99
C ALA A 17 -23.67 -6.17 3.12
N LYS A 18 -24.48 -7.18 3.44
CA LYS A 18 -24.17 -8.21 4.43
C LYS A 18 -22.94 -9.03 4.00
N ASN A 19 -22.94 -9.53 2.76
CA ASN A 19 -21.84 -10.31 2.22
C ASN A 19 -20.53 -9.51 2.18
N ASN A 20 -20.58 -8.22 1.85
CA ASN A 20 -19.39 -7.35 1.85
C ASN A 20 -18.81 -7.18 3.27
N LEU A 21 -19.66 -7.02 4.28
CA LEU A 21 -19.21 -6.90 5.67
C LEU A 21 -18.60 -8.21 6.17
N GLU A 22 -19.28 -9.33 5.94
CA GLU A 22 -18.81 -10.66 6.30
C GLU A 22 -17.48 -11.00 5.62
N THR A 23 -17.39 -10.80 4.30
CA THR A 23 -16.16 -11.01 3.53
C THR A 23 -15.03 -10.15 4.07
N PHE A 24 -15.30 -8.88 4.40
CA PHE A 24 -14.30 -7.99 4.97
C PHE A 24 -13.79 -8.50 6.31
N ILE A 25 -14.67 -9.00 7.19
CA ILE A 25 -14.28 -9.53 8.50
C ILE A 25 -13.35 -10.73 8.36
N TYR A 26 -13.73 -11.69 7.52
CA TYR A 26 -12.90 -12.88 7.28
C TYR A 26 -11.57 -12.54 6.61
N ASP A 27 -11.57 -11.74 5.55
CA ASP A 27 -10.35 -11.32 4.84
C ASP A 27 -9.41 -10.52 5.75
N ALA A 28 -9.95 -9.64 6.61
CA ALA A 28 -9.14 -8.87 7.54
C ALA A 28 -8.51 -9.75 8.63
N ARG A 29 -9.27 -10.71 9.18
CA ARG A 29 -8.74 -11.68 10.17
C ARG A 29 -7.64 -12.53 9.56
N ASP A 30 -7.88 -13.12 8.39
CA ASP A 30 -6.91 -13.96 7.68
C ASP A 30 -5.61 -13.19 7.42
N LYS A 31 -5.70 -11.95 6.93
CA LYS A 31 -4.53 -11.10 6.71
C LYS A 31 -3.78 -10.78 8.00
N LEU A 32 -4.47 -10.50 9.09
CA LEU A 32 -3.82 -10.20 10.38
C LEU A 32 -3.08 -11.42 10.96
N GLU A 33 -3.61 -12.62 10.74
CA GLU A 33 -3.08 -13.87 11.30
C GLU A 33 -2.05 -14.56 10.42
N HIS A 34 -2.21 -14.52 9.10
CA HIS A 34 -1.38 -15.29 8.17
C HIS A 34 -0.44 -14.43 7.32
N ASP A 35 -0.80 -13.17 7.01
CA ASP A 35 0.06 -12.32 6.19
C ASP A 35 1.23 -11.72 7.00
N GLN A 36 2.45 -12.11 6.62
CA GLN A 36 3.68 -11.62 7.22
C GLN A 36 3.86 -10.10 7.07
N ARG A 37 3.29 -9.49 6.03
CA ARG A 37 3.36 -8.04 5.81
C ARG A 37 2.54 -7.31 6.86
N TYR A 38 1.36 -7.83 7.20
CA TYR A 38 0.52 -7.32 8.29
C TYR A 38 1.22 -7.54 9.63
N LYS A 39 1.87 -8.69 9.85
CA LYS A 39 2.66 -8.94 11.06
C LYS A 39 3.83 -7.98 11.25
N LYS A 40 4.51 -7.60 10.16
CA LYS A 40 5.61 -6.60 10.18
C LYS A 40 5.12 -5.17 10.34
N ALA A 41 3.91 -4.87 9.85
CA ALA A 41 3.33 -3.53 9.89
C ALA A 41 2.53 -3.23 11.19
N THR A 42 2.35 -4.23 12.06
CA THR A 42 1.55 -4.12 13.30
C THR A 42 2.32 -4.57 14.53
N THR A 43 1.96 -4.00 15.67
CA THR A 43 2.30 -4.58 16.98
C THR A 43 1.31 -5.68 17.37
N SER A 44 1.70 -6.57 18.29
CA SER A 44 0.79 -7.57 18.85
C SER A 44 -0.46 -6.95 19.46
N HIS A 45 -0.31 -5.85 20.20
CA HIS A 45 -1.41 -5.10 20.82
C HIS A 45 -2.40 -4.54 19.81
N GLU A 46 -1.92 -3.91 18.73
CA GLU A 46 -2.79 -3.41 17.66
C GLU A 46 -3.55 -4.54 16.96
N ARG A 47 -2.90 -5.69 16.70
CA ARG A 47 -3.58 -6.85 16.11
C ARG A 47 -4.71 -7.35 17.00
N THR A 48 -4.45 -7.49 18.30
CA THR A 48 -5.47 -7.93 19.26
C THR A 48 -6.67 -6.97 19.24
N LYS A 49 -6.43 -5.66 19.33
CA LYS A 49 -7.50 -4.65 19.26
C LYS A 49 -8.32 -4.71 17.97
N ILE A 50 -7.66 -4.90 16.82
CA ILE A 50 -8.36 -5.01 15.55
C ILE A 50 -9.18 -6.31 15.50
N ASN A 51 -8.61 -7.43 15.96
CA ASN A 51 -9.33 -8.71 16.01
C ASN A 51 -10.54 -8.67 16.96
N GLU A 52 -10.43 -8.01 18.11
CA GLU A 52 -11.56 -7.76 19.02
C GLU A 52 -12.67 -6.98 18.31
N LYS A 53 -12.32 -5.92 17.57
CA LYS A 53 -13.30 -5.13 16.80
C LYS A 53 -13.93 -5.92 15.65
N LEU A 54 -13.17 -6.80 15.01
CA LEU A 54 -13.69 -7.72 13.99
C LEU A 54 -14.62 -8.76 14.62
N ALA A 55 -14.34 -9.24 15.84
CA ALA A 55 -15.21 -10.13 16.61
C ALA A 55 -16.50 -9.46 17.07
N GLU A 56 -16.43 -8.22 17.54
CA GLU A 56 -17.60 -7.42 17.88
C GLU A 56 -18.51 -7.21 16.65
N ALA A 57 -17.93 -6.89 15.48
CA ALA A 57 -18.69 -6.72 14.25
C ALA A 57 -19.31 -8.02 13.72
N ASP A 58 -18.63 -9.14 13.91
CA ASP A 58 -19.12 -10.48 13.56
C ASP A 58 -20.29 -10.89 14.46
N ALA A 59 -20.14 -10.75 15.78
CA ALA A 59 -21.23 -10.98 16.74
C ALA A 59 -22.45 -10.10 16.44
N TRP A 60 -22.21 -8.82 16.16
CA TRP A 60 -23.28 -7.89 15.75
C TRP A 60 -23.99 -8.35 14.47
N LEU A 61 -23.27 -8.94 13.49
CA LEU A 61 -23.86 -9.47 12.26
C LEU A 61 -24.87 -10.61 12.53
N TRP A 62 -24.60 -11.43 13.55
CA TRP A 62 -25.44 -12.57 13.95
C TRP A 62 -26.62 -12.16 14.85
N GLU A 63 -26.49 -11.09 15.63
CA GLU A 63 -27.55 -10.60 16.53
C GLU A 63 -28.44 -9.56 15.84
N ASP A 64 -27.95 -8.32 15.73
CA ASP A 64 -28.70 -7.18 15.20
C ASP A 64 -28.66 -7.09 13.67
N GLY A 65 -27.60 -7.62 13.07
CA GLY A 65 -27.31 -7.54 11.64
C GLY A 65 -28.28 -8.31 10.75
N ILE A 66 -29.08 -9.23 11.32
CA ILE A 66 -30.13 -9.97 10.60
C ILE A 66 -31.27 -9.04 10.19
N ASN A 67 -31.62 -8.07 11.04
CA ASN A 67 -32.70 -7.11 10.81
C ASN A 67 -32.19 -5.71 10.44
N ALA A 68 -30.86 -5.55 10.27
CA ALA A 68 -30.24 -4.27 9.97
C ALA A 68 -30.54 -3.83 8.53
N ASP A 69 -30.70 -2.51 8.35
CA ASP A 69 -30.85 -1.93 7.04
C ASP A 69 -29.50 -1.83 6.30
N VAL A 70 -29.57 -1.60 4.98
CA VAL A 70 -28.38 -1.45 4.13
C VAL A 70 -27.44 -0.36 4.67
N LYS A 71 -28.00 0.70 5.29
CA LYS A 71 -27.23 1.82 5.81
C LYS A 71 -26.41 1.41 7.04
N ALA A 72 -27.00 0.70 8.00
CA ALA A 72 -26.30 0.20 9.17
C ALA A 72 -25.16 -0.76 8.78
N LEU A 73 -25.42 -1.70 7.86
CA LEU A 73 -24.40 -2.63 7.34
C LEU A 73 -23.22 -1.88 6.71
N LYS A 74 -23.50 -0.87 5.87
CA LYS A 74 -22.47 -0.02 5.27
C LYS A 74 -21.71 0.81 6.30
N SER A 75 -22.40 1.37 7.29
CA SER A 75 -21.77 2.14 8.37
C SER A 75 -20.77 1.28 9.14
N LYS A 76 -21.16 0.06 9.53
CA LYS A 76 -20.26 -0.87 10.22
C LYS A 76 -19.05 -1.26 9.37
N LEU A 77 -19.26 -1.49 8.07
CA LEU A 77 -18.16 -1.74 7.14
C LEU A 77 -17.19 -0.55 7.07
N ASP A 78 -17.70 0.68 7.02
CA ASP A 78 -16.87 1.88 6.93
C ASP A 78 -16.11 2.18 8.24
N GLU A 79 -16.68 1.88 9.40
CA GLU A 79 -15.98 1.91 10.69
C GLU A 79 -14.76 0.97 10.68
N LEU A 80 -14.95 -0.29 10.26
CA LEU A 80 -13.87 -1.27 10.17
C LEU A 80 -12.81 -0.88 9.12
N LYS A 81 -13.23 -0.34 7.98
CA LYS A 81 -12.30 0.18 6.96
C LYS A 81 -11.49 1.35 7.49
N THR A 82 -12.10 2.25 8.25
CA THR A 82 -11.41 3.40 8.84
C THR A 82 -10.37 2.96 9.85
N LEU A 83 -10.72 2.01 10.73
CA LEU A 83 -9.80 1.41 11.70
C LEU A 83 -8.57 0.77 11.02
N THR A 84 -8.80 0.07 9.90
CA THR A 84 -7.75 -0.66 9.16
C THR A 84 -7.01 0.19 8.13
N LYS A 85 -7.44 1.43 7.85
CA LYS A 85 -6.87 2.29 6.80
C LYS A 85 -5.38 2.56 7.00
N SER A 86 -5.01 3.01 8.21
CA SER A 86 -3.61 3.29 8.55
C SER A 86 -2.74 2.04 8.51
N LEU A 87 -3.32 0.88 8.83
CA LEU A 87 -2.62 -0.40 8.70
C LEU A 87 -2.37 -0.77 7.24
N LYS A 88 -3.38 -0.67 6.37
CA LYS A 88 -3.21 -0.95 4.93
C LYS A 88 -2.12 -0.08 4.29
N ILE A 89 -2.02 1.19 4.70
CA ILE A 89 -0.94 2.09 4.27
C ILE A 89 0.42 1.54 4.72
N ARG A 90 0.59 1.24 6.02
CA ARG A 90 1.84 0.68 6.56
C ARG A 90 2.24 -0.63 5.85
N VAL A 91 1.29 -1.52 5.59
CA VAL A 91 1.52 -2.78 4.85
C VAL A 91 2.04 -2.52 3.44
N ARG A 92 1.41 -1.57 2.73
CA ARG A 92 1.86 -1.16 1.39
C ARG A 92 3.27 -0.57 1.41
N GLU A 93 3.60 0.20 2.44
CA GLU A 93 4.94 0.76 2.62
C GLU A 93 6.00 -0.29 2.88
N VAL A 94 5.71 -1.31 3.70
CA VAL A 94 6.62 -2.44 3.96
C VAL A 94 6.97 -3.17 2.66
N GLU A 95 6.05 -3.26 1.71
CA GLU A 95 6.31 -3.88 0.41
C GLU A 95 7.04 -2.96 -0.58
N LEU A 96 6.65 -1.69 -0.66
CA LEU A 96 7.12 -0.78 -1.69
C LEU A 96 8.42 -0.08 -1.34
N ARG A 97 8.64 0.31 -0.07
CA ARG A 97 9.83 1.07 0.33
C ARG A 97 11.14 0.34 -0.01
N PRO A 98 11.31 -0.98 0.26
CA PRO A 98 12.55 -1.66 -0.08
C PRO A 98 12.83 -1.68 -1.58
N LYS A 99 11.78 -1.90 -2.40
CA LYS A 99 11.89 -1.89 -3.87
C LYS A 99 12.30 -0.51 -4.39
N LYS A 100 11.64 0.55 -3.90
CA LYS A 100 11.95 1.93 -4.29
C LYS A 100 13.34 2.39 -3.82
N LEU A 101 13.77 1.95 -2.64
CA LEU A 101 15.14 2.20 -2.19
C LEU A 101 16.17 1.46 -3.05
N GLN A 102 15.86 0.25 -3.51
CA GLN A 102 16.75 -0.48 -4.40
C GLN A 102 16.84 0.20 -5.78
N GLU A 103 15.70 0.56 -6.38
CA GLU A 103 15.66 1.29 -7.66
C GLU A 103 16.45 2.61 -7.58
N LEU A 104 16.34 3.33 -6.46
CA LEU A 104 17.12 4.56 -6.23
C LEU A 104 18.62 4.26 -6.15
N LYS A 105 19.03 3.24 -5.39
CA LYS A 105 20.43 2.82 -5.31
C LYS A 105 20.99 2.41 -6.66
N ASP A 106 20.23 1.65 -7.44
CA ASP A 106 20.65 1.20 -8.77
C ASP A 106 20.84 2.41 -9.69
N THR A 107 19.94 3.40 -9.63
CA THR A 107 20.05 4.64 -10.42
C THR A 107 21.29 5.46 -10.01
N LEU A 108 21.57 5.56 -8.71
CA LEU A 108 22.76 6.26 -8.21
C LEU A 108 24.04 5.55 -8.64
N ASN A 109 24.09 4.22 -8.52
CA ASN A 109 25.23 3.41 -8.96
C ASN A 109 25.45 3.57 -10.47
N MET A 110 24.40 3.52 -11.29
CA MET A 110 24.51 3.76 -12.74
C MET A 110 25.05 5.16 -13.04
N THR A 111 24.62 6.17 -12.29
CA THR A 111 25.14 7.54 -12.43
C THR A 111 26.63 7.60 -12.09
N GLU A 112 27.07 6.93 -11.02
CA GLU A 112 28.49 6.85 -10.66
C GLU A 112 29.32 6.09 -11.69
N HIS A 113 28.82 4.95 -12.19
CA HIS A 113 29.46 4.18 -13.24
C HIS A 113 29.60 4.98 -14.53
N PHE A 114 28.54 5.70 -14.94
CA PHE A 114 28.58 6.61 -16.08
C PHE A 114 29.62 7.70 -15.87
N PHE A 115 29.63 8.36 -14.71
CA PHE A 115 30.64 9.38 -14.39
C PHE A 115 32.07 8.83 -14.50
N ARG A 116 32.35 7.67 -13.90
CA ARG A 116 33.67 7.02 -13.96
C ARG A 116 34.06 6.65 -15.40
N ALA A 117 33.13 6.11 -16.18
CA ALA A 117 33.37 5.73 -17.58
C ALA A 117 33.67 6.97 -18.43
N THR A 118 32.84 8.00 -18.35
CA THR A 118 33.00 9.28 -19.04
C THR A 118 34.33 9.94 -18.67
N ARG A 119 34.67 9.98 -17.38
CA ARG A 119 35.95 10.47 -16.90
C ARG A 119 37.11 9.68 -17.52
N SER A 120 37.04 8.34 -17.53
CA SER A 120 38.11 7.52 -18.13
C SER A 120 38.25 7.74 -19.63
N VAL A 121 37.17 7.94 -20.38
CA VAL A 121 37.21 8.21 -21.83
C VAL A 121 37.84 9.58 -22.09
N LEU A 122 37.40 10.61 -21.36
CA LEU A 122 37.91 11.99 -21.53
C LEU A 122 39.41 12.14 -21.26
N PHE A 123 39.99 11.29 -20.40
CA PHE A 123 41.43 11.27 -20.13
C PHE A 123 42.23 10.34 -21.06
N LYS A 124 41.58 9.50 -21.87
CA LYS A 124 42.24 8.50 -22.74
C LYS A 124 42.19 8.82 -24.23
N THR A 125 41.26 9.64 -24.69
CA THR A 125 41.10 9.96 -26.12
C THR A 125 41.67 11.35 -26.43
N ASP A 126 42.67 11.41 -27.32
CA ASP A 126 43.29 12.63 -27.87
C ASP A 126 42.45 13.28 -29.00
N THR A 127 41.17 12.88 -29.10
CA THR A 127 40.22 13.40 -30.09
C THR A 127 39.61 14.72 -29.62
N ASP A 128 39.55 15.72 -30.50
CA ASP A 128 38.94 17.03 -30.24
C ASP A 128 37.43 16.94 -29.87
N GLU A 129 36.78 15.81 -30.15
CA GLU A 129 35.41 15.52 -29.76
C GLU A 129 35.33 14.90 -28.36
N LYS A 130 35.43 15.74 -27.34
CA LYS A 130 35.13 15.36 -25.96
C LYS A 130 33.62 15.50 -25.72
N PRO A 131 32.89 14.43 -25.35
CA PRO A 131 31.43 14.50 -25.19
C PRO A 131 30.99 15.35 -23.99
N PHE A 132 31.88 15.67 -23.04
CA PHE A 132 31.61 16.53 -21.88
C PHE A 132 32.85 17.37 -21.53
N THR A 133 32.62 18.56 -20.99
CA THR A 133 33.66 19.47 -20.46
C THR A 133 34.03 19.16 -19.00
N ASP A 134 35.22 19.61 -18.56
CA ASP A 134 35.69 19.43 -17.18
C ASP A 134 34.77 20.14 -16.15
N ALA A 135 34.16 21.26 -16.54
CA ALA A 135 33.19 21.97 -15.70
C ALA A 135 31.89 21.16 -15.50
N GLU A 136 31.38 20.53 -16.56
CA GLU A 136 30.19 19.67 -16.49
C GLU A 136 30.43 18.42 -15.64
N LEU A 137 31.62 17.81 -15.74
CA LEU A 137 32.00 16.70 -14.88
C LEU A 137 32.12 17.10 -13.41
N LYS A 138 32.77 18.22 -13.11
CA LYS A 138 32.87 18.73 -11.73
C LYS A 138 31.52 19.06 -11.14
N TYR A 139 30.60 19.59 -11.94
CA TYR A 139 29.22 19.81 -11.53
C TYR A 139 28.53 18.49 -11.21
N LEU A 140 28.64 17.48 -12.09
CA LEU A 140 28.05 16.16 -11.86
C LEU A 140 28.64 15.47 -10.61
N GLU A 141 29.95 15.54 -10.40
CA GLU A 141 30.63 15.00 -9.21
C GLU A 141 30.11 15.67 -7.93
N LYS A 142 29.94 17.00 -7.97
CA LYS A 142 29.37 17.74 -6.84
C LYS A 142 27.93 17.31 -6.57
N THR A 143 27.08 17.24 -7.60
CA THR A 143 25.69 16.81 -7.44
C THR A 143 25.57 15.40 -6.87
N ILE A 144 26.42 14.46 -7.30
CA ILE A 144 26.45 13.09 -6.73
C ILE A 144 26.80 13.14 -5.24
N LYS A 145 27.83 13.90 -4.85
CA LYS A 145 28.24 14.05 -3.44
C LYS A 145 27.21 14.76 -2.57
N ASP A 146 26.50 15.74 -3.12
CA ASP A 146 25.44 16.46 -2.40
C ASP A 146 24.17 15.59 -2.22
N THR A 147 24.06 14.47 -2.95
CA THR A 147 22.90 13.57 -2.90
C THR A 147 22.97 12.57 -1.72
N TYR A 148 24.15 12.30 -1.14
CA TYR A 148 24.30 11.45 0.06
C TYR A 148 25.52 11.78 0.93
#